data_AF-A0A1G4VJC7-F1
#
_entry.id   AF-A0A1G4VJC7-F1
#
_cell.length_a   1.000
_cell.length_b   1.000
_cell.length_c   1.000
_cell.angle_alpha   90.00
_cell.angle_beta   90.00
_cell.angle_gamma   90.00
#
_symmetry.space_group_name_H-M   'P 1'
#
loop_
_entity.id
_entity.type
_entity.pdbx_description
1 polymer ?
#
loop_
_entity_poly.entity_id
_entity_poly.type
_entity_poly.pdbx_seq_one_letter_code
_entity_poly.pdbx_strand_id
1 'polypeptide(L)'
;MARTDLWLESGEGRAGSLPGHYIRAHVAAEQSDCCAICGGASTWQDLPLVLVLDHIDGNPTNNRRENLRLICPNCDSQLPTYKSRNRGNGRSFRRQRYADGLSY
;
A
#
# COMPACT_ATOMS: atom_id res chain seq x y z
N MET A 1 3.66 17.84 -11.15
CA MET A 1 4.65 16.86 -11.66
C MET A 1 5.80 16.65 -10.70
N ALA A 2 6.38 17.69 -10.06
CA ALA A 2 7.50 17.57 -9.12
C ALA A 2 7.49 16.43 -8.06
N ARG A 3 6.36 16.11 -7.41
CA ARG A 3 6.36 15.11 -6.31
C ARG A 3 6.43 13.66 -6.76
N THR A 4 5.82 13.34 -7.91
CA THR A 4 5.86 11.97 -8.44
C THR A 4 7.25 11.66 -8.94
N ASP A 5 7.86 12.59 -9.68
CA ASP A 5 9.21 12.41 -10.25
C ASP A 5 10.26 12.26 -9.15
N LEU A 6 10.23 13.14 -8.13
CA LEU A 6 11.13 13.04 -6.97
C LEU A 6 11.02 11.70 -6.25
N TRP A 7 9.79 11.20 -6.06
CA TRP A 7 9.57 9.89 -5.44
C TRP A 7 10.08 8.74 -6.32
N LEU A 8 9.87 8.80 -7.63
CA LEU A 8 10.37 7.77 -8.56
C LEU A 8 11.89 7.71 -8.59
N GLU A 9 12.56 8.85 -8.51
CA GLU A 9 14.03 8.94 -8.50
C GLU A 9 14.65 8.49 -7.18
N SER A 10 14.11 8.98 -6.05
CA SER A 10 14.71 8.74 -4.73
C SER A 10 14.18 7.50 -4.01
N GLY A 11 12.96 7.07 -4.35
CA GLY A 11 12.19 6.14 -3.52
C GLY A 11 11.69 6.76 -2.20
N GLU A 12 12.02 8.02 -1.93
CA GLU A 12 11.66 8.73 -0.72
C GLU A 12 10.29 9.39 -0.92
N GLY A 13 9.31 8.85 -0.21
CA GLY A 13 7.95 9.34 -0.23
C GLY A 13 7.17 8.77 0.94
N ARG A 14 6.07 9.42 1.31
CA ARG A 14 5.11 8.86 2.25
C ARG A 14 3.97 8.26 1.46
N ALA A 15 3.87 6.93 1.43
CA ALA A 15 2.73 6.26 0.83
C ALA A 15 1.43 6.66 1.56
N GLY A 16 0.43 7.04 0.78
CA GLY A 16 -0.91 7.39 1.25
C GLY A 16 -1.95 6.53 0.55
N SER A 17 -2.94 6.06 1.31
CA SER A 17 -4.02 5.21 0.81
C SER A 17 -5.24 5.98 0.32
N LEU A 18 -5.26 7.31 0.48
CA LEU A 18 -6.38 8.15 0.06
C LEU A 18 -6.55 8.14 -1.47
N PRO A 19 -7.79 8.15 -1.98
CA PRO A 19 -8.05 8.41 -3.39
C PRO A 19 -7.35 9.70 -3.85
N GLY A 20 -6.66 9.67 -4.99
CA GLY A 20 -5.92 10.81 -5.54
C GLY A 20 -4.52 11.06 -4.94
N HIS A 21 -4.06 10.27 -3.97
CA HIS A 21 -2.67 10.35 -3.52
C HIS A 21 -1.71 10.00 -4.67
N TYR A 22 -0.74 10.86 -4.97
CA TYR A 22 0.11 10.77 -6.16
C TYR A 22 0.80 9.39 -6.34
N ILE A 23 1.33 8.79 -5.26
CA ILE A 23 1.91 7.43 -5.31
C ILE A 23 0.85 6.38 -5.71
N ARG A 24 -0.33 6.45 -5.08
CA ARG A 24 -1.41 5.50 -5.33
C ARG A 24 -1.93 5.64 -6.76
N ALA A 25 -2.15 6.87 -7.21
CA ALA A 25 -2.61 7.18 -8.56
C ALA A 25 -1.61 6.71 -9.62
N HIS A 26 -0.31 6.90 -9.38
CA HIS A 26 0.73 6.43 -10.28
C HIS A 26 0.73 4.90 -10.42
N VAL A 27 0.75 4.17 -9.29
CA VAL A 27 0.70 2.70 -9.29
C VAL A 27 -0.59 2.18 -9.93
N ALA A 28 -1.73 2.84 -9.72
CA ALA A 28 -3.00 2.48 -10.34
C ALA A 28 -2.95 2.60 -11.87
N ALA A 29 -2.43 3.72 -12.39
CA ALA A 29 -2.31 3.95 -13.81
C ALA A 29 -1.41 2.91 -14.49
N GLU A 30 -0.25 2.58 -13.90
CA GLU A 30 0.66 1.56 -14.44
C GLU A 30 0.05 0.15 -14.41
N GLN A 31 -0.80 -0.13 -13.43
CA GLN A 31 -1.50 -1.42 -13.31
C GLN A 31 -2.84 -1.46 -14.07
N SER A 32 -3.19 -0.40 -14.81
CA SER A 32 -4.49 -0.30 -15.49
C SER A 32 -5.69 -0.53 -14.56
N ASP A 33 -5.61 -0.01 -13.33
CA ASP A 33 -6.63 -0.17 -12.28
C ASP A 33 -6.97 -1.63 -11.93
N CYS A 34 -6.05 -2.57 -12.19
CA CYS A 34 -6.20 -3.99 -11.88
C CYS A 34 -5.34 -4.45 -10.70
N CYS A 35 -5.75 -5.54 -10.07
CA CYS A 35 -4.96 -6.23 -9.06
C CYS A 35 -3.65 -6.76 -9.66
N ALA A 36 -2.51 -6.42 -9.05
CA ALA A 36 -1.18 -6.87 -9.50
C ALA A 36 -0.95 -8.38 -9.39
N ILE A 37 -1.75 -9.09 -8.57
CA ILE A 37 -1.58 -10.53 -8.34
C ILE A 37 -2.47 -11.35 -9.27
N CYS A 38 -3.77 -11.06 -9.32
CA CYS A 38 -4.74 -11.86 -10.05
C CYS A 38 -5.23 -11.22 -11.36
N GLY A 39 -4.85 -9.97 -11.65
CA GLY A 39 -5.37 -9.23 -12.81
C GLY A 39 -6.83 -8.81 -12.71
N GLY A 40 -7.51 -9.08 -11.59
CA GLY A 40 -8.91 -8.72 -11.39
C GLY A 40 -9.16 -7.22 -11.40
N ALA A 41 -10.28 -6.80 -11.99
CA ALA A 41 -10.68 -5.41 -12.11
C ALA A 41 -11.00 -4.75 -10.75
N SER A 42 -10.99 -3.42 -10.71
CA SER A 42 -11.44 -2.60 -9.58
C SER A 42 -12.97 -2.52 -9.44
N THR A 43 -13.71 -3.57 -9.82
CA THR A 43 -15.16 -3.67 -9.68
C THR A 43 -15.55 -5.03 -9.08
N TRP A 44 -16.57 -5.03 -8.23
CA TRP A 44 -17.13 -6.22 -7.61
C TRP A 44 -18.62 -6.00 -7.34
N GLN A 45 -19.47 -6.91 -7.83
CA GLN A 45 -20.94 -6.78 -7.76
C GLN A 45 -21.42 -5.39 -8.24
N ASP A 46 -20.94 -4.97 -9.42
CA ASP A 46 -21.26 -3.68 -10.05
C ASP A 46 -20.88 -2.43 -9.23
N LEU A 47 -20.14 -2.60 -8.14
CA LEU A 47 -19.65 -1.52 -7.28
C LEU A 47 -18.14 -1.38 -7.37
N PRO A 48 -17.58 -0.16 -7.15
CA PRO A 48 -16.15 0.04 -7.10
C PRO A 48 -15.49 -0.80 -6.00
N LEU A 49 -14.50 -1.60 -6.39
CA LEU A 49 -13.66 -2.36 -5.48
C LEU A 49 -12.40 -1.57 -5.16
N VAL A 50 -12.20 -1.23 -3.88
CA VAL A 50 -10.99 -0.53 -3.44
C VAL A 50 -9.82 -1.50 -3.40
N LEU A 51 -8.82 -1.28 -4.27
CA LEU A 51 -7.54 -1.98 -4.19
C LEU A 51 -6.71 -1.48 -3.00
N VAL A 52 -6.06 -2.39 -2.30
CA VAL A 52 -5.14 -2.15 -1.20
C VAL A 52 -3.77 -1.76 -1.75
N LEU A 53 -3.17 -0.68 -1.26
CA LEU A 53 -1.76 -0.37 -1.52
C LEU A 53 -0.90 -1.23 -0.59
N ASP A 54 -0.24 -2.21 -1.18
CA ASP A 54 0.55 -3.23 -0.51
C ASP A 54 2.05 -2.98 -0.69
N HIS A 55 2.80 -3.25 0.38
CA HIS A 55 4.26 -3.28 0.39
C HIS A 55 4.69 -4.74 0.26
N ILE A 56 5.39 -5.07 -0.83
CA ILE A 56 5.76 -6.46 -1.16
C ILE A 56 6.57 -7.10 -0.03
N ASP A 57 7.50 -6.34 0.56
CA ASP A 57 8.33 -6.78 1.69
C ASP A 57 7.65 -6.66 3.07
N GLY A 58 6.45 -6.10 3.13
CA GLY A 58 5.73 -5.82 4.38
C GLY A 58 6.31 -4.70 5.23
N ASN A 59 7.35 -3.99 4.77
CA ASN A 59 7.96 -2.86 5.49
C ASN A 59 7.24 -1.54 5.11
N PRO A 60 6.48 -0.91 6.02
CA PRO A 60 5.71 0.29 5.74
C PRO A 60 6.57 1.54 5.47
N THR A 61 7.90 1.46 5.65
CA THR A 61 8.84 2.56 5.37
C THR A 61 9.50 2.44 4.00
N ASN A 62 9.47 1.26 3.38
CA ASN A 62 10.06 1.03 2.07
C ASN A 62 9.08 1.44 0.96
N ASN A 63 9.01 2.74 0.67
CA ASN A 63 8.08 3.30 -0.30
C ASN A 63 8.62 3.34 -1.73
N ARG A 64 9.68 2.60 -2.04
CA ARG A 64 10.22 2.52 -3.40
C ARG A 64 9.17 1.97 -4.36
N ARG A 65 9.16 2.45 -5.61
CA ARG A 65 8.14 2.09 -6.60
C ARG A 65 8.05 0.58 -6.78
N GLU A 66 9.18 -0.09 -6.93
CA GLU A 66 9.30 -1.53 -7.11
C GLU A 66 8.78 -2.36 -5.93
N ASN A 67 8.67 -1.76 -4.73
CA ASN A 67 8.15 -2.43 -3.55
C ASN A 67 6.63 -2.19 -3.34
N LEU A 68 6.01 -1.34 -4.16
CA LEU A 68 4.60 -0.99 -4.04
C LEU A 68 3.76 -1.63 -5.14
N ARG A 69 2.59 -2.13 -4.77
CA ARG A 69 1.58 -2.64 -5.70
C ARG A 69 0.17 -2.39 -5.20
N LEU A 70 -0.79 -2.36 -6.12
CA LEU A 70 -2.21 -2.40 -5.77
C LEU A 70 -2.76 -3.82 -5.92
N ILE A 71 -3.40 -4.35 -4.89
CA ILE A 71 -3.96 -5.69 -4.87
C ILE A 71 -5.41 -5.68 -4.38
N CYS A 72 -6.23 -6.63 -4.83
CA CYS A 72 -7.61 -6.72 -4.35
C CYS A 72 -7.67 -7.28 -2.92
N PRO A 73 -8.76 -7.04 -2.16
CA PRO A 73 -8.92 -7.54 -0.79
C PRO A 73 -8.79 -9.07 -0.67
N ASN A 74 -9.19 -9.81 -1.72
CA ASN A 74 -9.09 -11.27 -1.73
C ASN A 74 -7.63 -11.73 -1.82
N CYS A 75 -6.80 -11.09 -2.64
CA CYS A 75 -5.36 -11.40 -2.71
C CYS A 75 -4.62 -10.93 -1.45
N ASP A 76 -4.94 -9.74 -0.94
CA ASP A 76 -4.38 -9.22 0.33
C ASP A 76 -4.58 -10.20 1.49
N SER A 77 -5.78 -10.78 1.63
CA SER A 77 -6.09 -11.74 2.69
C SER A 77 -5.25 -13.03 2.68
N GLN A 78 -4.66 -13.34 1.52
CA GLN A 78 -3.84 -14.54 1.31
C GLN A 78 -2.34 -14.28 1.51
N LEU A 79 -1.92 -13.01 1.69
CA LEU A 79 -0.52 -12.71 1.86
C LEU A 79 0.02 -13.23 3.21
N PRO A 80 1.30 -13.65 3.25
CA PRO A 80 2.00 -13.94 4.51
C PRO A 80 2.06 -12.73 5.45
N THR A 81 1.98 -11.51 4.91
CA THR A 81 2.00 -10.24 5.63
C THR A 81 0.60 -9.75 6.06
N TYR A 82 -0.46 -10.53 5.83
CA TYR A 82 -1.82 -10.08 6.15
C TYR A 82 -2.04 -9.82 7.65
N LYS A 83 -2.43 -8.59 7.99
CA LYS A 83 -2.79 -8.15 9.37
C LYS A 83 -1.73 -8.55 10.41
N SER A 84 -2.10 -9.36 11.40
CA SER A 84 -1.26 -9.79 12.52
C SER A 84 -0.18 -10.80 12.12
N ARG A 85 -0.15 -11.24 10.85
CA ARG A 85 0.88 -12.12 10.31
C ARG A 85 2.17 -11.35 9.98
N ASN A 86 2.11 -10.04 9.74
CA ASN A 86 3.30 -9.19 9.52
C ASN A 86 4.05 -8.85 10.83
N ARG A 87 4.49 -9.88 11.55
CA ARG A 87 5.22 -9.74 12.82
C ARG A 87 6.67 -9.36 12.53
N GLY A 88 7.19 -8.35 13.21
CA GLY A 88 8.57 -7.89 13.07
C GLY A 88 8.76 -6.74 12.07
N ASN A 89 8.01 -6.72 10.96
CA ASN A 89 8.16 -5.67 9.93
C ASN A 89 7.10 -4.55 10.01
N GLY A 90 6.22 -4.62 11.01
CA GLY A 90 5.16 -3.64 11.23
C GLY A 90 5.66 -2.30 11.81
N ARG A 91 4.71 -1.41 12.08
CA ARG A 91 4.95 -0.08 12.64
C ARG A 91 5.30 -0.13 14.13
N SER A 92 6.55 -0.46 14.46
CA SER A 92 7.06 -0.56 15.84
C SER A 92 6.81 0.71 16.67
N PHE A 93 6.92 1.89 16.06
CA PHE A 93 6.63 3.18 16.70
C PHE A 93 5.22 3.26 17.30
N ARG A 94 4.24 2.50 16.79
CA ARG A 94 2.89 2.45 17.37
C ARG A 94 2.88 1.75 18.72
N ARG A 95 3.69 0.70 18.90
CA ARG A 95 3.82 0.01 20.19
C ARG A 95 4.41 0.93 21.24
N GLN A 96 5.44 1.70 20.87
CA GLN A 96 6.02 2.70 21.77
C GLN A 96 4.98 3.74 22.16
N ARG A 97 4.26 4.33 21.18
CA ARG A 97 3.19 5.29 21.47
C ARG A 97 2.13 4.77 22.46
N TYR A 98 1.71 3.51 22.33
CA TYR A 98 0.76 2.91 23.28
C TYR A 98 1.37 2.68 24.66
N ALA A 99 2.64 2.28 24.73
CA ALA A 99 3.37 2.16 26.00
C ALA A 99 3.49 3.52 26.71
N ASP A 100 3.61 4.60 25.94
CA ASP A 100 3.65 5.98 26.44
C ASP A 100 2.25 6.53 26.81
N GLY A 101 1.18 5.74 26.70
CA GLY A 101 -0.19 6.15 27.01
C GLY A 101 -0.86 7.05 25.95
N LEU A 102 -0.26 7.19 24.76
CA LEU A 102 -0.74 8.08 23.70
C LEU A 102 -1.66 7.34 22.71
N SER A 103 -2.95 7.66 22.75
CA SER A 103 -3.99 7.26 21.79
C SER A 103 -4.26 8.39 20.79
N TYR A 104 -4.64 8.06 19.53
CA TYR A 104 -4.91 8.93 18.36
C TYR A 104 -3.76 9.09 17.34
#